data_AF-A0A7S1E363-F1
#
_entry.id   AF-A0A7S1E363-F1
#
_cell.length_a   1.000
_cell.length_b   1.000
_cell.length_c   1.000
_cell.angle_alpha   90.00
_cell.angle_beta   90.00
_cell.angle_gamma   90.00
#
_symmetry.space_group_name_H-M   'P 1'
#
loop_
_entity.id
_entity.type
_entity.pdbx_description
1 polymer ?
#
loop_
_entity_poly.entity_id
_entity_poly.type
_entity_poly.pdbx_seq_one_letter_code
_entity_poly.pdbx_strand_id
1 'polypeptide(L)'
;TTAGKEVILMASAEASTCDGSPSTAEMSFEWTIEPLPFGLGEIPRTRTFVIPPFTLVVGTAYTATVRVSHGPSPAVRPSASVTVEVVSDMPVALIDGGDRLVSLADADQVFTLDASQSYSPDVGNKIRGSVTVLWSCAQHLEVNDVDLGLVPFDCSLISRDSYGGFDRQLVMPISAGKLKAHLTTFSTTHDFPTYTQGCPEEVSGTRVNDSVVLRCEPSAVYEFTVHVCDVSVFAVGDSGPQNCTTDSTRAVSASVTWATSPQRAPVVKIEALESNRILKVMQLGLVGSVEDDGTGRPVRYAWTQSQPVGFNVMNTDSLLVRSTNLKNLVFKSGVLQGSDPYTFRLYATFDQFENMQTPQSCLTCGWAEVTVYQNLPPSSGTLSVSPVEGDALSTPFLLTATEWVDPPFPQDDYPLTYT
;
A
#
# COMPACT_ATOMS: atom_id res chain seq x y z
N THR A 1 -13.71 17.17 5.73
CA THR A 1 -13.84 15.69 5.79
C THR A 1 -13.48 15.10 4.44
N THR A 2 -13.33 13.78 4.32
CA THR A 2 -13.11 13.12 3.01
C THR A 2 -14.32 12.30 2.60
N ALA A 3 -14.44 11.97 1.32
CA ALA A 3 -15.64 11.29 0.82
C ALA A 3 -15.77 9.89 1.41
N GLY A 4 -14.66 9.19 1.68
CA GLY A 4 -14.67 7.87 2.28
C GLY A 4 -14.99 7.81 3.79
N LYS A 5 -15.21 8.96 4.45
CA LYS A 5 -15.48 9.02 5.89
C LYS A 5 -16.94 9.28 6.20
N GLU A 6 -17.44 8.58 7.22
CA GLU A 6 -18.74 8.89 7.82
C GLU A 6 -18.68 10.25 8.51
N VAL A 7 -19.71 11.07 8.33
CA VAL A 7 -19.83 12.36 9.01
C VAL A 7 -21.00 12.31 9.99
N ILE A 8 -20.70 12.52 11.27
CA ILE A 8 -21.70 12.55 12.33
C ILE A 8 -21.86 14.00 12.80
N LEU A 9 -23.05 14.56 12.59
CA LEU A 9 -23.42 15.89 13.07
C LEU A 9 -24.33 15.74 14.29
N MET A 10 -23.96 16.39 15.39
CA MET A 10 -24.72 16.34 16.64
C MET A 10 -25.25 17.74 16.97
N ALA A 11 -26.56 17.88 17.08
CA ALA A 11 -27.18 19.12 17.54
C ALA A 11 -27.13 19.21 19.07
N SER A 12 -26.85 20.40 19.59
CA SER A 12 -27.07 20.72 21.01
C SER A 12 -28.13 21.81 21.10
N ALA A 13 -29.13 21.58 21.93
CA ALA A 13 -30.22 22.52 22.15
C ALA A 13 -30.67 22.45 23.60
N GLU A 14 -30.99 23.61 24.16
CA GLU A 14 -31.50 23.77 25.52
C GLU A 14 -32.80 24.57 25.45
N ALA A 15 -33.81 24.14 26.20
CA ALA A 15 -35.07 24.86 26.27
C ALA A 15 -34.89 26.02 27.24
N SER A 16 -35.15 27.25 26.75
CA SER A 16 -35.15 28.42 27.61
C SER A 16 -36.33 28.34 28.58
N THR A 17 -36.03 28.40 29.87
CA THR A 17 -37.02 28.54 30.94
C THR A 17 -36.90 29.94 31.52
N CYS A 18 -38.04 30.60 31.74
CA CYS A 18 -38.06 31.96 32.29
C CYS A 18 -37.55 32.03 33.74
N ASP A 19 -37.56 30.89 34.44
CA ASP A 19 -37.14 30.74 35.84
C ASP A 19 -35.78 30.06 36.01
N GLY A 20 -35.11 29.69 34.91
CA GLY A 20 -33.84 28.96 34.94
C GLY A 20 -33.96 27.50 35.38
N SER A 21 -35.17 26.95 35.51
CA SER A 21 -35.38 25.54 35.81
C SER A 21 -35.04 24.65 34.60
N PRO A 22 -34.59 23.41 34.79
CA PRO A 22 -34.40 22.49 33.67
C PRO A 22 -35.77 22.10 33.08
N SER A 23 -35.96 22.33 31.78
CA SER A 23 -37.15 21.86 31.07
C SER A 23 -37.05 20.36 30.79
N THR A 24 -38.12 19.62 31.05
CA THR A 24 -38.27 18.20 30.69
C THR A 24 -38.99 17.99 29.36
N ALA A 25 -39.28 19.08 28.64
CA ALA A 25 -40.09 19.00 27.43
C ALA A 25 -39.32 18.36 26.28
N GLU A 26 -40.03 17.52 25.52
CA GLU A 26 -39.51 16.84 24.35
C GLU A 26 -39.19 17.86 23.23
N MET A 27 -37.96 17.79 22.72
CA MET A 27 -37.52 18.58 21.57
C MET A 27 -37.55 17.72 20.32
N SER A 28 -38.03 18.31 19.22
CA SER A 28 -37.96 17.67 17.90
C SER A 28 -36.91 18.36 17.03
N PHE A 29 -36.13 17.55 16.31
CA PHE A 29 -35.06 18.01 15.44
C PHE A 29 -35.46 17.81 13.98
N GLU A 30 -35.14 18.78 13.14
CA GLU A 30 -35.38 18.75 11.70
C GLU A 30 -34.10 19.19 10.99
N TRP A 31 -33.44 18.25 10.32
CA TRP A 31 -32.21 18.50 9.59
C TRP A 31 -32.49 18.72 8.10
N THR A 32 -31.72 19.60 7.49
CA THR A 32 -31.63 19.80 6.03
C THR A 32 -30.15 19.89 5.63
N ILE A 33 -29.83 19.53 4.39
CA ILE A 33 -28.47 19.63 3.85
C ILE A 33 -28.52 20.11 2.39
N GLU A 34 -27.68 21.09 2.06
CA GLU A 34 -27.62 21.70 0.73
C GLU A 34 -26.17 21.78 0.22
N PRO A 35 -25.88 21.34 -1.02
CA PRO A 35 -26.78 20.62 -1.93
C PRO A 35 -27.18 19.24 -1.37
N LEU A 36 -28.30 18.67 -1.81
CA LEU A 36 -28.71 17.34 -1.36
C LEU A 36 -27.74 16.28 -1.93
N PRO A 37 -27.00 15.53 -1.10
CA PRO A 37 -26.09 14.50 -1.60
C PRO A 37 -26.85 13.39 -2.32
N PHE A 38 -26.26 12.84 -3.38
CA PHE A 38 -26.85 11.72 -4.11
C PHE A 38 -26.87 10.46 -3.23
N GLY A 39 -27.97 9.71 -3.24
CA GLY A 39 -28.10 8.48 -2.46
C GLY A 39 -28.32 8.69 -0.97
N LEU A 40 -28.39 9.94 -0.48
CA LEU A 40 -28.80 10.22 0.89
C LEU A 40 -30.28 9.86 1.05
N GLY A 41 -30.56 8.93 1.96
CA GLY A 41 -31.92 8.49 2.30
C GLY A 41 -32.73 9.55 3.05
N GLU A 42 -33.78 9.12 3.75
CA GLU A 42 -34.56 10.02 4.60
C GLU A 42 -33.69 10.63 5.70
N ILE A 43 -33.69 11.96 5.80
CA ILE A 43 -32.91 12.67 6.81
C ILE A 43 -33.59 12.47 8.19
N PRO A 44 -32.85 11.99 9.20
CA PRO A 44 -33.43 11.67 10.50
C PRO A 44 -33.96 12.92 11.23
N ARG A 45 -35.02 12.73 12.02
CA ARG A 45 -35.59 13.76 12.92
C ARG A 45 -35.07 13.65 14.36
N THR A 46 -33.83 13.20 14.50
CA THR A 46 -33.18 12.95 15.78
C THR A 46 -32.09 13.99 16.04
N ARG A 47 -31.54 13.99 17.25
CA ARG A 47 -30.43 14.88 17.64
C ARG A 47 -29.16 14.67 16.82
N THR A 48 -29.02 13.49 16.21
CA THR A 48 -27.81 13.09 15.48
C THR A 48 -28.16 12.86 14.02
N PHE A 49 -27.45 13.54 13.13
CA PHE A 49 -27.55 13.33 11.69
C PHE A 49 -26.26 12.68 11.19
N VAL A 50 -26.39 11.44 10.71
CA VAL A 50 -25.28 10.64 10.18
C VAL A 50 -25.34 10.66 8.66
N ILE A 51 -24.23 11.03 8.03
CA ILE A 51 -24.03 10.99 6.58
C ILE A 51 -23.09 9.81 6.29
N PRO A 52 -23.57 8.75 5.62
CA PRO A 52 -22.76 7.58 5.32
C PRO A 52 -21.54 7.90 4.45
N PRO A 53 -20.48 7.08 4.52
CA PRO A 53 -19.35 7.15 3.59
C PRO A 53 -19.79 7.16 2.13
N PHE A 54 -19.00 7.81 1.27
CA PHE A 54 -19.18 7.91 -0.18
C PHE A 54 -20.47 8.60 -0.64
N THR A 55 -21.20 9.22 0.29
CA THR A 55 -22.43 9.99 -0.02
C THR A 55 -22.09 11.41 -0.47
N LEU A 56 -21.00 11.97 0.05
CA LEU A 56 -20.55 13.33 -0.22
C LEU A 56 -19.58 13.36 -1.42
N VAL A 57 -19.73 14.38 -2.27
CA VAL A 57 -18.89 14.57 -3.46
C VAL A 57 -17.66 15.40 -3.11
N VAL A 58 -16.48 14.90 -3.49
CA VAL A 58 -15.20 15.60 -3.38
C VAL A 58 -15.27 17.00 -4.02
N GLY A 59 -14.68 17.99 -3.35
CA GLY A 59 -14.65 19.38 -3.81
C GLY A 59 -15.96 20.14 -3.60
N THR A 60 -17.00 19.49 -3.06
CA THR A 60 -18.28 20.14 -2.77
C THR A 60 -18.35 20.54 -1.29
N ALA A 61 -18.82 21.76 -1.03
CA ALA A 61 -19.14 22.22 0.32
C ALA A 61 -20.63 22.02 0.58
N TYR A 62 -20.95 21.28 1.65
CA TYR A 62 -22.32 21.00 2.06
C TYR A 62 -22.68 21.81 3.30
N THR A 63 -23.80 22.50 3.29
CA THR A 63 -24.32 23.21 4.47
C THR A 63 -25.44 22.40 5.08
N ALA A 64 -25.19 21.81 6.25
CA ALA A 64 -26.21 21.14 7.04
C ALA A 64 -26.83 22.12 8.04
N THR A 65 -28.14 22.22 8.06
CA THR A 65 -28.90 23.10 8.98
C THR A 65 -29.81 22.24 9.84
N VAL A 66 -29.77 22.44 11.16
CA VAL A 66 -30.74 21.86 12.09
C VAL A 66 -31.70 22.94 12.55
N ARG A 67 -32.99 22.61 12.56
CA ARG A 67 -34.06 23.38 13.21
C ARG A 67 -34.57 22.59 14.39
N VAL A 68 -34.76 23.26 15.51
CA VAL A 68 -35.27 22.62 16.73
C VAL A 68 -36.60 23.27 17.09
N SER A 69 -37.59 22.46 17.48
CA SER A 69 -38.84 22.96 18.05
C SER A 69 -39.12 22.34 19.41
N HIS A 70 -39.77 23.13 20.26
CA HIS A 70 -40.14 22.80 21.62
C HIS A 70 -41.67 22.73 21.72
N GLY A 71 -42.21 21.53 21.89
CA GLY A 71 -43.66 21.29 21.91
C GLY A 71 -44.36 21.42 20.54
N PRO A 72 -45.70 21.34 20.50
CA PRO A 72 -46.48 21.32 19.25
C PRO A 72 -46.62 22.69 18.57
N SER A 73 -46.17 23.78 19.21
CA SER A 73 -46.30 25.13 18.66
C SER A 73 -45.12 25.47 17.74
N PRO A 74 -45.35 25.73 16.45
CA PRO A 74 -44.29 26.01 15.48
C PRO A 74 -43.74 27.45 15.54
N ALA A 75 -44.15 28.27 16.50
CA ALA A 75 -43.97 29.72 16.45
C ALA A 75 -42.50 30.19 16.54
N VAL A 76 -41.62 29.42 17.18
CA VAL A 76 -40.19 29.74 17.28
C VAL A 76 -39.38 28.48 16.98
N ARG A 77 -38.58 28.54 15.91
CA ARG A 77 -37.69 27.45 15.48
C ARG A 77 -36.26 27.97 15.37
N PRO A 78 -35.48 28.01 16.46
CA PRO A 78 -34.07 28.32 16.36
C PRO A 78 -33.38 27.34 15.40
N SER A 79 -32.38 27.84 14.68
CA SER A 79 -31.60 27.05 13.75
C SER A 79 -30.11 27.25 13.97
N ALA A 80 -29.33 26.21 13.71
CA ALA A 80 -27.88 26.25 13.62
C ALA A 80 -27.44 25.57 12.33
N SER A 81 -26.30 25.99 11.78
CA SER A 81 -25.75 25.41 10.55
C SER A 81 -24.26 25.11 10.68
N VAL A 82 -23.81 24.09 9.96
CA VAL A 82 -22.42 23.70 9.83
C VAL A 82 -22.09 23.45 8.35
N THR A 83 -20.94 23.94 7.92
CA THR A 83 -20.42 23.70 6.57
C THR A 83 -19.43 22.54 6.62
N VAL A 84 -19.68 21.52 5.81
CA VAL A 84 -18.83 20.35 5.62
C VAL A 84 -18.14 20.48 4.27
N GLU A 85 -16.87 20.87 4.29
CA GLU A 85 -16.02 20.86 3.11
C GLU A 85 -15.47 19.44 2.90
N VAL A 86 -15.68 18.92 1.69
CA VAL A 86 -15.23 17.57 1.30
C VAL A 86 -13.95 17.72 0.51
N VAL A 87 -12.84 17.38 1.15
CA VAL A 87 -11.54 17.28 0.48
C VAL A 87 -11.33 15.85 0.01
N SER A 88 -10.46 15.69 -0.95
CA SER A 88 -10.13 14.39 -1.53
C SER A 88 -8.96 13.77 -0.78
N ASP A 89 -8.98 12.46 -0.58
CA ASP A 89 -7.88 11.70 0.01
C ASP A 89 -6.84 11.31 -1.05
N MET A 90 -5.59 11.07 -0.62
CA MET A 90 -4.55 10.58 -1.54
C MET A 90 -4.90 9.15 -2.02
N PRO A 91 -4.68 8.82 -3.30
CA PRO A 91 -4.90 7.46 -3.78
C PRO A 91 -3.91 6.49 -3.13
N VAL A 92 -4.28 5.22 -3.05
CA VAL A 92 -3.41 4.15 -2.55
C VAL A 92 -2.78 3.43 -3.73
N ALA A 93 -1.45 3.44 -3.80
CA ALA A 93 -0.68 2.72 -4.82
C ALA A 93 -0.22 1.36 -4.30
N LEU A 94 -0.53 0.29 -5.03
CA LEU A 94 -0.17 -1.08 -4.69
C LEU A 94 0.35 -1.81 -5.93
N ILE A 95 1.41 -2.61 -5.78
CA ILE A 95 1.93 -3.51 -6.81
C ILE A 95 1.93 -4.94 -6.26
N ASP A 96 1.32 -5.87 -6.99
CA ASP A 96 1.34 -7.28 -6.64
C ASP A 96 2.69 -7.95 -6.92
N GLY A 97 3.07 -8.88 -6.05
CA GLY A 97 4.23 -9.74 -6.21
C GLY A 97 5.55 -9.21 -5.67
N GLY A 98 5.60 -7.96 -5.16
CA GLY A 98 6.70 -7.40 -4.39
C GLY A 98 8.08 -7.45 -5.06
N ASP A 99 9.11 -7.34 -4.23
CA ASP A 99 10.51 -7.49 -4.63
C ASP A 99 10.83 -8.96 -4.90
N ARG A 100 11.54 -9.28 -5.99
CA ARG A 100 11.78 -10.69 -6.36
C ARG A 100 12.94 -10.90 -7.33
N LEU A 101 13.36 -12.15 -7.44
CA LEU A 101 14.24 -12.62 -8.51
C LEU A 101 13.44 -13.07 -9.73
N VAL A 102 13.81 -12.58 -10.91
CA VAL A 102 13.29 -13.07 -12.19
C VAL A 102 14.39 -13.77 -13.00
N SER A 103 14.05 -14.94 -13.54
CA SER A 103 14.94 -15.72 -14.40
C SER A 103 14.86 -15.23 -15.85
N LEU A 104 15.99 -14.90 -16.45
CA LEU A 104 16.11 -14.50 -17.85
C LEU A 104 16.68 -15.63 -18.73
N ALA A 105 16.62 -16.87 -18.23
CA ALA A 105 17.03 -18.05 -18.97
C ALA A 105 16.13 -18.34 -20.18
N ASP A 106 14.83 -18.03 -20.05
CA ASP A 106 13.83 -18.19 -21.11
C ASP A 106 13.44 -16.82 -21.67
N ALA A 107 13.78 -16.56 -22.93
CA ALA A 107 13.53 -15.27 -23.57
C ALA A 107 12.04 -15.02 -23.87
N ASP A 108 11.25 -16.08 -24.02
CA ASP A 108 9.82 -16.00 -24.33
C ASP A 108 8.97 -15.83 -23.07
N GLN A 109 9.58 -15.95 -21.88
CA GLN A 109 8.91 -15.72 -20.61
C GLN A 109 8.41 -14.27 -20.51
N VAL A 110 7.17 -14.13 -20.04
CA VAL A 110 6.53 -12.83 -19.79
C VAL A 110 6.22 -12.74 -18.31
N PHE A 111 6.73 -11.70 -17.66
CA PHE A 111 6.38 -11.35 -16.29
C PHE A 111 5.27 -10.32 -16.28
N THR A 112 4.55 -10.21 -15.17
CA THR A 112 3.53 -9.18 -14.99
C THR A 112 3.80 -8.39 -13.72
N LEU A 113 3.73 -7.08 -13.85
CA LEU A 113 3.52 -6.15 -12.73
C LEU A 113 2.04 -5.79 -12.73
N ASP A 114 1.37 -5.98 -11.60
CA ASP A 114 -0.08 -5.77 -11.50
C ASP A 114 -0.37 -4.77 -10.38
N ALA A 115 -0.82 -3.58 -10.78
CA ALA A 115 -1.24 -2.51 -9.90
C ALA A 115 -2.78 -2.43 -9.76
N SER A 116 -3.53 -3.46 -10.16
CA SER A 116 -4.99 -3.47 -10.15
C SER A 116 -5.63 -3.41 -8.76
N GLN A 117 -4.83 -3.61 -7.70
CA GLN A 117 -5.25 -3.39 -6.32
C GLN A 117 -5.20 -1.92 -5.89
N SER A 118 -4.57 -1.05 -6.67
CA SER A 118 -4.54 0.40 -6.41
C SER A 118 -5.95 1.00 -6.51
N TYR A 119 -6.26 1.97 -5.64
CA TYR A 119 -7.61 2.55 -5.56
C TYR A 119 -7.60 3.98 -5.00
N SER A 120 -8.67 4.74 -5.26
CA SER A 120 -8.92 6.01 -4.57
C SER A 120 -9.84 5.77 -3.36
N PRO A 121 -9.47 6.25 -2.16
CA PRO A 121 -10.34 6.22 -0.97
C PRO A 121 -11.62 7.05 -1.09
N ASP A 122 -11.81 7.83 -2.17
CA ASP A 122 -12.97 8.72 -2.30
C ASP A 122 -14.17 8.10 -3.02
N VAL A 123 -13.99 6.97 -3.71
CA VAL A 123 -14.99 6.43 -4.68
C VAL A 123 -15.72 5.17 -4.22
N GLY A 124 -15.47 4.70 -3.00
CA GLY A 124 -16.07 3.47 -2.47
C GLY A 124 -15.41 2.20 -3.02
N ASN A 125 -15.60 1.07 -2.31
CA ASN A 125 -15.16 -0.29 -2.62
C ASN A 125 -14.31 -0.47 -3.90
N LYS A 126 -12.97 -0.36 -3.82
CA LYS A 126 -11.97 -0.74 -4.85
C LYS A 126 -12.52 -0.77 -6.30
N ILE A 127 -13.20 0.30 -6.73
CA ILE A 127 -13.88 0.28 -8.03
C ILE A 127 -12.79 0.30 -9.10
N ARG A 128 -12.79 -0.70 -9.98
CA ARG A 128 -11.88 -0.71 -11.14
C ARG A 128 -12.09 0.56 -11.95
N GLY A 129 -11.01 1.30 -12.20
CA GLY A 129 -11.06 2.58 -12.91
C GLY A 129 -11.25 3.81 -12.02
N SER A 130 -11.25 3.66 -10.68
CA SER A 130 -11.18 4.79 -9.73
C SER A 130 -9.83 5.51 -9.75
N VAL A 131 -8.83 4.94 -10.43
CA VAL A 131 -7.50 5.52 -10.59
C VAL A 131 -7.00 5.37 -12.02
N THR A 132 -6.10 6.26 -12.41
CA THR A 132 -5.23 6.12 -13.58
C THR A 132 -3.81 5.88 -13.11
N VAL A 133 -3.01 5.19 -13.92
CA VAL A 133 -1.62 4.88 -13.57
C VAL A 133 -0.64 5.38 -14.62
N LEU A 134 0.61 5.52 -14.21
CA LEU A 134 1.78 5.74 -15.05
C LEU A 134 2.92 4.87 -14.52
N TRP A 135 3.48 4.02 -15.37
CA TRP A 135 4.65 3.22 -15.03
C TRP A 135 5.96 3.96 -15.35
N SER A 136 6.89 3.92 -14.41
CA SER A 136 8.27 4.38 -14.54
C SER A 136 9.22 3.21 -14.30
N CYS A 137 10.27 3.13 -15.11
CA CYS A 137 11.26 2.07 -15.03
C CYS A 137 12.65 2.67 -14.82
N ALA A 138 13.42 2.08 -13.92
CA ALA A 138 14.80 2.44 -13.69
C ALA A 138 15.66 1.19 -13.54
N GLN A 139 16.93 1.31 -13.89
CA GLN A 139 17.93 0.27 -13.67
C GLN A 139 19.02 0.84 -12.78
N HIS A 140 19.38 0.13 -11.74
CA HIS A 140 20.55 0.45 -10.95
C HIS A 140 21.81 0.13 -11.76
N LEU A 141 22.70 1.11 -11.88
CA LEU A 141 23.86 1.03 -12.77
C LEU A 141 25.16 1.34 -12.02
N GLU A 142 26.15 0.49 -12.23
CA GLU A 142 27.51 0.68 -11.75
C GLU A 142 28.47 0.64 -12.95
N VAL A 143 29.33 1.65 -13.07
CA VAL A 143 30.30 1.76 -14.16
C VAL A 143 31.70 1.77 -13.59
N ASN A 144 32.37 0.62 -13.68
CA ASN A 144 33.61 0.32 -12.95
C ASN A 144 33.33 0.32 -11.43
N ASP A 145 34.06 1.11 -10.64
CA ASP A 145 33.84 1.23 -9.18
C ASP A 145 32.94 2.43 -8.82
N VAL A 146 32.20 2.98 -9.79
CA VAL A 146 31.32 4.14 -9.59
C VAL A 146 29.87 3.70 -9.67
N ASP A 147 29.20 3.76 -8.53
CA ASP A 147 27.75 3.59 -8.42
C ASP A 147 27.05 4.85 -8.95
N LEU A 148 26.29 4.69 -10.04
CA LEU A 148 25.46 5.75 -10.62
C LEU A 148 24.04 5.74 -10.06
N GLY A 149 23.69 4.76 -9.23
CA GLY A 149 22.37 4.55 -8.67
C GLY A 149 21.35 4.18 -9.73
N LEU A 150 20.09 4.55 -9.47
CA LEU A 150 18.96 4.29 -10.36
C LEU A 150 18.97 5.24 -11.56
N VAL A 151 19.16 4.69 -12.75
CA VAL A 151 19.09 5.40 -14.03
C VAL A 151 17.74 5.12 -14.69
N PRO A 152 16.89 6.13 -14.91
CA PRO A 152 15.58 5.94 -15.52
C PRO A 152 15.70 5.57 -17.00
N PHE A 153 14.79 4.72 -17.49
CA PHE A 153 14.66 4.37 -18.90
C PHE A 153 13.19 4.20 -19.29
N ASP A 154 12.91 4.22 -20.59
CA ASP A 154 11.55 4.02 -21.10
C ASP A 154 11.11 2.56 -20.92
N CYS A 155 10.05 2.35 -20.13
CA CYS A 155 9.43 1.04 -19.91
C CYS A 155 9.05 0.31 -21.22
N SER A 156 8.84 1.03 -22.33
CA SER A 156 8.50 0.46 -23.63
C SER A 156 9.61 -0.44 -24.19
N LEU A 157 10.85 -0.22 -23.74
CA LEU A 157 12.03 -1.01 -24.12
C LEU A 157 11.94 -2.45 -23.61
N ILE A 158 11.21 -2.69 -22.52
CA ILE A 158 11.12 -4.01 -21.87
C ILE A 158 9.69 -4.57 -21.84
N SER A 159 8.68 -3.72 -22.06
CA SER A 159 7.29 -4.13 -22.14
C SER A 159 7.06 -5.08 -23.31
N ARG A 160 6.22 -6.10 -23.13
CA ARG A 160 5.89 -7.05 -24.22
C ARG A 160 5.20 -6.33 -25.39
N ASP A 161 4.25 -5.45 -25.06
CA ASP A 161 3.38 -4.82 -26.03
C ASP A 161 3.89 -3.39 -26.31
N SER A 162 4.43 -3.17 -27.51
CA SER A 162 5.02 -1.87 -27.90
C SER A 162 3.99 -0.79 -28.28
N TYR A 163 2.70 -0.97 -27.95
CA TYR A 163 1.65 -0.02 -28.31
C TYR A 163 1.59 1.12 -27.31
N GLY A 164 1.51 2.36 -27.79
CA GLY A 164 1.39 3.54 -26.91
C GLY A 164 0.20 3.42 -25.95
N GLY A 165 0.40 3.80 -24.69
CA GLY A 165 -0.63 3.75 -23.65
C GLY A 165 -0.59 2.51 -22.75
N PHE A 166 0.36 1.58 -22.94
CA PHE A 166 0.55 0.45 -22.00
C PHE A 166 0.95 0.93 -20.60
N ASP A 167 1.67 2.05 -20.51
CA ASP A 167 2.07 2.75 -19.30
C ASP A 167 0.88 3.19 -18.44
N ARG A 168 -0.32 3.19 -19.02
CA ARG A 168 -1.59 3.57 -18.38
C ARG A 168 -2.45 2.37 -18.01
N GLN A 169 -2.00 1.17 -18.31
CA GLN A 169 -2.69 -0.04 -17.91
C GLN A 169 -2.27 -0.41 -16.48
N LEU A 170 -3.26 -0.85 -15.70
CA LEU A 170 -3.01 -1.36 -14.34
C LEU A 170 -2.06 -2.56 -14.34
N VAL A 171 -1.93 -3.29 -15.46
CA VAL A 171 -1.04 -4.43 -15.60
C VAL A 171 -0.01 -4.14 -16.68
N MET A 172 1.28 -4.21 -16.31
CA MET A 172 2.40 -4.07 -17.25
C MET A 172 3.05 -5.44 -17.50
N PRO A 173 2.91 -6.00 -18.73
CA PRO A 173 3.62 -7.22 -19.11
C PRO A 173 5.07 -6.90 -19.49
N ILE A 174 6.05 -7.55 -18.86
CA ILE A 174 7.48 -7.41 -19.13
C ILE A 174 8.00 -8.65 -19.86
N SER A 175 8.70 -8.46 -20.98
CA SER A 175 9.34 -9.56 -21.72
C SER A 175 10.74 -9.84 -21.17
N ALA A 176 11.00 -11.11 -20.81
CA ALA A 176 12.32 -11.55 -20.35
C ALA A 176 13.41 -11.33 -21.41
N GLY A 177 13.12 -11.65 -22.68
CA GLY A 177 14.05 -11.42 -23.78
C GLY A 177 14.42 -9.95 -23.98
N LYS A 178 13.44 -9.04 -23.89
CA LYS A 178 13.71 -7.59 -23.97
C LYS A 178 14.47 -7.07 -22.75
N LEU A 179 14.12 -7.52 -21.55
CA LEU A 179 14.85 -7.17 -20.32
C LEU A 179 16.32 -7.63 -20.40
N LYS A 180 16.55 -8.85 -20.89
CA LYS A 180 17.90 -9.38 -21.16
C LYS A 180 18.67 -8.56 -22.19
N ALA A 181 18.02 -8.08 -23.25
CA ALA A 181 18.63 -7.20 -24.24
C ALA A 181 18.93 -5.79 -23.66
N HIS A 182 18.14 -5.30 -22.71
CA HIS A 182 18.42 -4.03 -22.06
C HIS A 182 19.71 -4.10 -21.23
N LEU A 183 19.96 -5.22 -20.54
CA LEU A 183 21.17 -5.47 -19.76
C LEU A 183 22.47 -5.37 -20.58
N THR A 184 22.45 -5.58 -21.90
CA THR A 184 23.65 -5.45 -22.74
C THR A 184 23.97 -3.99 -23.11
N THR A 185 23.01 -3.08 -22.99
CA THR A 185 23.15 -1.69 -23.46
C THR A 185 24.11 -0.86 -22.60
N PHE A 186 24.33 -1.27 -21.35
CA PHE A 186 25.11 -0.52 -20.37
C PHE A 186 26.46 -1.13 -20.02
N SER A 187 26.84 -2.25 -20.66
CA SER A 187 28.15 -2.86 -20.44
C SER A 187 29.23 -2.09 -21.20
N THR A 188 30.28 -1.66 -20.48
CA THR A 188 31.46 -0.99 -21.07
C THR A 188 32.14 -1.85 -22.15
N THR A 189 32.13 -3.16 -21.96
CA THR A 189 32.40 -4.17 -22.99
C THR A 189 31.06 -4.57 -23.60
N HIS A 190 30.64 -3.89 -24.68
CA HIS A 190 29.29 -3.86 -25.27
C HIS A 190 28.65 -5.22 -25.64
N ASP A 191 29.30 -6.34 -25.33
CA ASP A 191 28.95 -7.67 -25.84
C ASP A 191 28.28 -8.60 -24.81
N PHE A 192 28.25 -8.25 -23.51
CA PHE A 192 27.79 -9.17 -22.46
C PHE A 192 26.75 -8.58 -21.51
N PRO A 193 25.66 -9.31 -21.21
CA PRO A 193 24.68 -8.90 -20.21
C PRO A 193 25.22 -9.06 -18.79
N THR A 194 24.80 -8.17 -17.91
CA THR A 194 25.11 -8.23 -16.49
C THR A 194 23.90 -8.67 -15.67
N TYR A 195 24.08 -9.60 -14.73
CA TYR A 195 23.01 -10.16 -13.90
C TYR A 195 23.22 -9.86 -12.42
N THR A 196 22.14 -9.77 -11.65
CA THR A 196 22.25 -9.56 -10.20
C THR A 196 22.78 -10.79 -9.47
N GLN A 197 22.28 -11.98 -9.83
CA GLN A 197 22.51 -13.21 -9.07
C GLN A 197 22.53 -14.45 -9.98
N GLY A 198 22.94 -15.61 -9.44
CA GLY A 198 22.85 -16.91 -10.12
C GLY A 198 23.99 -17.24 -11.08
N CYS A 199 25.03 -16.40 -11.22
CA CYS A 199 26.19 -16.76 -12.02
C CYS A 199 27.07 -17.77 -11.26
N PRO A 200 27.65 -18.75 -11.95
CA PRO A 200 28.69 -19.58 -11.36
C PRO A 200 29.87 -18.68 -10.95
N GLU A 201 30.47 -18.95 -9.78
CA GLU A 201 31.77 -18.36 -9.45
C GLU A 201 32.75 -18.70 -10.58
N GLU A 202 33.52 -17.72 -11.05
CA GLU A 202 34.59 -17.98 -12.01
C GLU A 202 35.52 -19.03 -11.38
N VAL A 203 35.44 -20.27 -11.88
CA VAL A 203 36.35 -21.33 -11.47
C VAL A 203 37.71 -20.94 -12.04
N SER A 204 38.50 -20.26 -11.21
CA SER A 204 39.85 -19.79 -11.50
C SER A 204 40.70 -20.96 -12.01
N GLY A 205 40.84 -21.10 -13.34
CA GLY A 205 41.77 -22.06 -13.94
C GLY A 205 41.32 -22.77 -15.21
N THR A 206 40.04 -22.74 -15.59
CA THR A 206 39.58 -23.42 -16.82
C THR A 206 39.15 -22.41 -17.86
N ARG A 207 39.87 -22.35 -19.00
CA ARG A 207 39.44 -21.59 -20.18
C ARG A 207 38.14 -22.20 -20.69
N VAL A 208 37.01 -21.58 -20.33
CA VAL A 208 35.70 -21.87 -20.92
C VAL A 208 35.74 -21.33 -22.35
N ASN A 209 36.28 -22.13 -23.26
CA ASN A 209 36.08 -21.94 -24.69
C ASN A 209 34.68 -22.49 -25.03
N ASP A 210 33.64 -21.73 -24.70
CA ASP A 210 32.43 -21.51 -25.51
C ASP A 210 31.35 -20.75 -24.69
N SER A 211 31.29 -19.45 -24.97
CA SER A 211 30.08 -18.62 -25.11
C SER A 211 28.99 -18.70 -24.03
N VAL A 212 29.21 -18.03 -22.89
CA VAL A 212 28.57 -16.76 -22.49
C VAL A 212 29.32 -16.36 -21.23
N VAL A 213 30.16 -15.32 -21.27
CA VAL A 213 30.77 -14.79 -20.04
C VAL A 213 29.63 -14.16 -19.25
N LEU A 214 29.16 -14.88 -18.23
CA LEU A 214 28.14 -14.41 -17.30
C LEU A 214 28.81 -13.44 -16.34
N ARG A 215 28.48 -12.15 -16.42
CA ARG A 215 28.91 -11.17 -15.43
C ARG A 215 27.85 -11.06 -14.35
N CYS A 216 28.23 -11.39 -13.12
CA CYS A 216 27.40 -11.12 -11.95
C CYS A 216 27.80 -9.80 -11.32
N GLU A 217 26.86 -8.87 -11.25
CA GLU A 217 27.01 -7.57 -10.62
C GLU A 217 25.78 -7.37 -9.72
N PRO A 218 25.96 -7.38 -8.40
CA PRO A 218 24.83 -7.31 -7.46
C PRO A 218 24.04 -6.01 -7.56
N SER A 219 24.60 -4.99 -8.23
CA SER A 219 23.98 -3.70 -8.52
C SER A 219 23.16 -3.69 -9.82
N ALA A 220 23.17 -4.76 -10.64
CA ALA A 220 22.37 -4.85 -11.88
C ALA A 220 20.90 -5.20 -11.57
N VAL A 221 20.18 -4.27 -10.96
CA VAL A 221 18.82 -4.45 -10.41
C VAL A 221 17.85 -3.52 -11.13
N TYR A 222 16.61 -3.94 -11.34
CA TYR A 222 15.55 -3.09 -11.89
C TYR A 222 14.64 -2.56 -10.78
N GLU A 223 14.24 -1.30 -10.89
CA GLU A 223 13.16 -0.72 -10.09
C GLU A 223 12.00 -0.36 -11.01
N PHE A 224 10.81 -0.79 -10.60
CA PHE A 224 9.55 -0.47 -11.27
C PHE A 224 8.68 0.33 -10.33
N THR A 225 8.30 1.52 -10.75
CA THR A 225 7.45 2.41 -9.97
C THR A 225 6.13 2.63 -10.68
N VAL A 226 5.01 2.38 -10.01
CA VAL A 226 3.68 2.79 -10.47
C VAL A 226 3.33 4.10 -9.79
N HIS A 227 2.98 5.11 -10.57
CA HIS A 227 2.38 6.35 -10.09
C HIS A 227 0.87 6.25 -10.29
N VAL A 228 0.10 6.47 -9.22
CA VAL A 228 -1.35 6.33 -9.20
C VAL A 228 -1.97 7.69 -8.98
N CYS A 229 -2.86 8.10 -9.88
CA CYS A 229 -3.60 9.35 -9.84
C CYS A 229 -5.10 9.09 -9.70
N ASP A 230 -5.75 9.82 -8.79
CA ASP A 230 -7.21 9.74 -8.59
C ASP A 230 -7.97 10.40 -9.75
N VAL A 231 -8.92 9.69 -10.37
CA VAL A 231 -9.75 10.27 -11.46
C VAL A 231 -10.92 11.12 -10.97
N SER A 232 -11.36 10.96 -9.73
CA SER A 232 -12.58 11.58 -9.18
C SER A 232 -12.47 13.11 -9.02
N VAL A 233 -11.25 13.62 -8.94
CA VAL A 233 -10.93 15.03 -8.69
C VAL A 233 -11.12 15.90 -9.94
N PHE A 234 -11.16 15.29 -11.12
CA PHE A 234 -11.04 15.99 -12.40
C PHE A 234 -12.38 16.26 -13.10
N ALA A 235 -13.52 15.97 -12.46
CA ALA A 235 -14.82 15.96 -13.11
C ALA A 235 -15.58 17.31 -13.15
N VAL A 236 -15.01 18.42 -12.66
CA VAL A 236 -15.73 19.71 -12.61
C VAL A 236 -14.99 20.80 -13.40
N GLY A 237 -15.07 20.71 -14.73
CA GLY A 237 -14.72 21.79 -15.66
C GLY A 237 -13.93 21.34 -16.89
N ASP A 238 -14.61 21.28 -18.05
CA ASP A 238 -14.21 21.26 -19.48
C ASP A 238 -12.83 20.83 -20.02
N SER A 239 -11.80 20.59 -19.21
CA SER A 239 -10.57 19.92 -19.65
C SER A 239 -10.78 18.42 -19.52
N GLY A 240 -10.72 17.70 -20.65
CA GLY A 240 -10.85 16.24 -20.69
C GLY A 240 -9.90 15.49 -19.74
N PRO A 241 -9.98 14.14 -19.69
CA PRO A 241 -9.27 13.33 -18.71
C PRO A 241 -7.78 13.71 -18.65
N GLN A 242 -7.37 14.32 -17.53
CA GLN A 242 -6.00 14.74 -17.32
C GLN A 242 -5.14 13.47 -17.16
N ASN A 243 -4.07 13.38 -17.94
CA ASN A 243 -3.17 12.23 -17.89
C ASN A 243 -2.45 12.21 -16.53
N CYS A 244 -2.30 11.03 -15.94
CA CYS A 244 -1.44 10.86 -14.77
C CYS A 244 0.00 11.22 -15.16
N THR A 245 0.65 12.05 -14.36
CA THR A 245 2.04 12.49 -14.56
C THR A 245 2.79 12.37 -13.24
N THR A 246 4.10 12.20 -13.30
CA THR A 246 4.97 12.15 -12.11
C THR A 246 4.92 13.42 -11.27
N ASP A 247 4.61 14.56 -11.90
CA ASP A 247 4.55 15.88 -11.26
C ASP A 247 3.16 16.21 -10.71
N SER A 248 2.20 15.28 -10.83
CA SER A 248 0.88 15.47 -10.24
C SER A 248 1.03 15.56 -8.72
N THR A 249 0.60 16.67 -8.13
CA THR A 249 0.68 16.92 -6.69
C THR A 249 -0.10 15.92 -5.84
N ARG A 250 -0.91 15.07 -6.48
CA ARG A 250 -1.75 14.05 -5.87
C ARG A 250 -1.48 12.64 -6.38
N ALA A 251 -0.37 12.46 -7.11
CA ALA A 251 0.10 11.12 -7.42
C ALA A 251 0.73 10.49 -6.18
N VAL A 252 0.34 9.26 -5.88
CA VAL A 252 1.03 8.39 -4.92
C VAL A 252 1.75 7.31 -5.70
N SER A 253 2.91 6.88 -5.21
CA SER A 253 3.73 5.91 -5.91
C SER A 253 3.99 4.68 -5.07
N ALA A 254 4.07 3.53 -5.73
CA ALA A 254 4.60 2.31 -5.14
C ALA A 254 5.69 1.76 -6.05
N SER A 255 6.71 1.17 -5.45
CA SER A 255 7.88 0.66 -6.17
C SER A 255 8.17 -0.78 -5.80
N VAL A 256 8.67 -1.56 -6.76
CA VAL A 256 9.20 -2.90 -6.55
C VAL A 256 10.54 -3.07 -7.24
N THR A 257 11.39 -3.88 -6.64
CA THR A 257 12.76 -4.11 -7.04
C THR A 257 12.93 -5.54 -7.54
N TRP A 258 13.37 -5.71 -8.78
CA TRP A 258 13.61 -7.03 -9.37
C TRP A 258 15.10 -7.27 -9.59
N ALA A 259 15.58 -8.33 -8.97
CA ALA A 259 16.87 -8.93 -9.30
C ALA A 259 16.72 -9.85 -10.52
N THR A 260 17.80 -10.03 -11.28
CA THR A 260 17.84 -10.90 -12.45
C THR A 260 18.81 -12.05 -12.27
N SER A 261 18.48 -13.19 -12.90
CA SER A 261 19.36 -14.36 -12.95
C SER A 261 19.45 -14.92 -14.38
N PRO A 262 20.64 -15.36 -14.84
CA PRO A 262 20.78 -16.06 -16.11
C PRO A 262 20.31 -17.53 -16.02
N GLN A 263 20.17 -18.06 -14.80
CA GLN A 263 19.77 -19.44 -14.56
C GLN A 263 18.26 -19.58 -14.55
N ARG A 264 17.79 -20.77 -14.91
CA ARG A 264 16.38 -21.13 -14.76
C ARG A 264 16.09 -21.29 -13.25
N ALA A 265 15.48 -20.27 -12.67
CA ALA A 265 15.05 -20.23 -11.28
C ALA A 265 13.51 -20.19 -11.20
N PRO A 266 12.88 -20.77 -10.15
CA PRO A 266 11.44 -20.63 -9.95
C PRO A 266 11.04 -19.16 -9.78
N VAL A 267 9.90 -18.76 -10.33
CA VAL A 267 9.32 -17.44 -10.04
C VAL A 267 8.60 -17.54 -8.71
N VAL A 268 9.18 -16.94 -7.68
CA VAL A 268 8.61 -16.90 -6.33
C VAL A 268 7.76 -15.64 -6.19
N LYS A 269 6.61 -15.76 -5.54
CA LYS A 269 5.73 -14.63 -5.22
C LYS A 269 5.33 -14.74 -3.75
N ILE A 270 5.23 -13.61 -3.06
CA ILE A 270 4.57 -13.52 -1.76
C ILE A 270 3.28 -12.76 -2.01
N GLU A 271 2.16 -13.29 -1.53
CA GLU A 271 0.85 -12.66 -1.67
C GLU A 271 0.89 -11.26 -1.05
N ALA A 272 0.37 -10.27 -1.78
CA ALA A 272 0.31 -8.90 -1.30
C ALA A 272 -0.50 -8.81 -0.01
N LEU A 273 0.06 -8.14 0.99
CA LEU A 273 -0.64 -7.89 2.25
C LEU A 273 -1.69 -6.80 2.03
N GLU A 274 -2.82 -6.91 2.73
CA GLU A 274 -3.82 -5.83 2.76
C GLU A 274 -3.24 -4.54 3.34
N SER A 275 -2.33 -4.69 4.31
CA SER A 275 -1.49 -3.63 4.86
C SER A 275 -0.12 -4.19 5.19
N ASN A 276 0.93 -3.44 4.88
CA ASN A 276 2.27 -3.74 5.33
C ASN A 276 2.48 -3.33 6.81
N ARG A 277 1.50 -2.68 7.45
CA ARG A 277 1.51 -2.31 8.86
C ARG A 277 0.67 -3.27 9.68
N ILE A 278 1.33 -3.88 10.66
CA ILE A 278 0.72 -4.94 11.47
C ILE A 278 0.51 -4.42 12.89
N LEU A 279 -0.75 -4.40 13.34
CA LEU A 279 -1.08 -4.08 14.72
C LEU A 279 -0.43 -5.10 15.66
N LYS A 280 0.04 -4.64 16.84
CA LYS A 280 0.65 -5.50 17.85
C LYS A 280 -0.23 -6.68 18.27
N VAL A 281 -1.55 -6.54 18.20
CA VAL A 281 -2.51 -7.59 18.58
C VAL A 281 -2.83 -8.56 17.44
N MET A 282 -2.46 -8.23 16.20
CA MET A 282 -2.75 -9.05 15.02
C MET A 282 -1.66 -10.11 14.80
N GLN A 283 -2.05 -11.21 14.16
CA GLN A 283 -1.13 -12.22 13.65
C GLN A 283 -0.68 -11.82 12.25
N LEU A 284 0.60 -12.00 11.93
CA LEU A 284 1.12 -11.82 10.57
C LEU A 284 1.17 -13.19 9.88
N GLY A 285 0.42 -13.33 8.78
CA GLY A 285 0.50 -14.47 7.87
C GLY A 285 1.13 -14.05 6.56
N LEU A 286 2.19 -14.75 6.14
CA LEU A 286 2.83 -14.60 4.84
C LEU A 286 2.57 -15.86 4.02
N VAL A 287 1.98 -15.69 2.85
CA VAL A 287 1.65 -16.79 1.94
C VAL A 287 2.57 -16.70 0.73
N GLY A 288 3.48 -17.67 0.63
CA GLY A 288 4.33 -17.84 -0.53
C GLY A 288 3.62 -18.57 -1.65
N SER A 289 4.07 -18.38 -2.88
CA SER A 289 3.73 -19.23 -4.02
C SER A 289 4.88 -19.30 -5.01
N VAL A 290 4.89 -20.35 -5.82
CA VAL A 290 5.83 -20.52 -6.93
C VAL A 290 5.01 -20.77 -8.18
N GLU A 291 5.36 -20.06 -9.26
CA GLU A 291 4.78 -20.31 -10.57
C GLU A 291 5.26 -21.67 -11.08
N ASP A 292 4.31 -22.53 -11.45
CA ASP A 292 4.60 -23.87 -11.95
C ASP A 292 5.44 -23.77 -13.23
N ASP A 293 6.62 -24.40 -13.24
CA ASP A 293 7.46 -24.48 -14.43
C ASP A 293 6.98 -25.56 -15.41
N GLY A 294 5.85 -26.21 -15.12
CA GLY A 294 5.24 -27.29 -15.89
C GLY A 294 5.98 -28.61 -15.74
N THR A 295 7.05 -28.68 -14.93
CA THR A 295 7.84 -29.91 -14.76
C THR A 295 7.26 -30.86 -13.72
N GLY A 296 6.31 -30.39 -12.89
CA GLY A 296 5.74 -31.15 -11.79
C GLY A 296 6.75 -31.52 -10.70
N ARG A 297 7.94 -30.91 -10.70
CA ARG A 297 8.97 -31.15 -9.68
C ARG A 297 8.51 -30.60 -8.32
N PRO A 298 8.81 -31.31 -7.21
CA PRO A 298 8.46 -30.81 -5.89
C PRO A 298 9.25 -29.54 -5.58
N VAL A 299 8.53 -28.48 -5.18
CA VAL A 299 9.12 -27.22 -4.76
C VAL A 299 9.53 -27.30 -3.29
N ARG A 300 10.77 -26.89 -2.99
CA ARG A 300 11.24 -26.66 -1.61
C ARG A 300 11.22 -25.18 -1.30
N TYR A 301 10.84 -24.83 -0.08
CA TYR A 301 10.74 -23.45 0.40
C TYR A 301 11.72 -23.23 1.55
N ALA A 302 12.22 -22.01 1.71
CA ALA A 302 12.88 -21.58 2.94
C ALA A 302 12.66 -20.09 3.17
N TRP A 303 12.10 -19.75 4.32
CA TRP A 303 11.96 -18.38 4.78
C TRP A 303 13.19 -17.95 5.57
N THR A 304 13.62 -16.71 5.32
CA THR A 304 14.67 -16.02 6.05
C THR A 304 14.23 -14.61 6.40
N GLN A 305 14.86 -14.02 7.41
CA GLN A 305 14.69 -12.61 7.74
C GLN A 305 15.97 -11.86 7.37
N SER A 306 15.85 -10.83 6.52
CA SER A 306 16.97 -9.98 6.12
C SER A 306 17.09 -8.72 7.00
N GLN A 307 15.98 -8.23 7.56
CA GLN A 307 15.95 -7.06 8.45
C GLN A 307 14.97 -7.22 9.61
N PRO A 308 15.20 -6.55 10.76
CA PRO A 308 16.44 -5.87 11.12
C PRO A 308 17.55 -6.88 11.45
N VAL A 309 18.80 -6.50 11.22
CA VAL A 309 19.96 -7.34 11.57
C VAL A 309 20.16 -7.31 13.09
N GLY A 310 20.12 -8.47 13.74
CA GLY A 310 20.35 -8.61 15.19
C GLY A 310 19.11 -8.91 16.04
N PHE A 311 17.91 -8.82 15.48
CA PHE A 311 16.68 -9.22 16.16
C PHE A 311 15.94 -10.29 15.34
N ASN A 312 16.20 -11.56 15.64
CA ASN A 312 15.68 -12.66 14.84
C ASN A 312 14.29 -13.14 15.34
N VAL A 313 13.23 -12.88 14.55
CA VAL A 313 11.88 -13.41 14.81
C VAL A 313 11.61 -14.75 14.10
N MET A 314 12.59 -15.31 13.38
CA MET A 314 12.50 -16.62 12.71
C MET A 314 12.83 -17.77 13.66
N ASN A 315 12.24 -17.77 14.85
CA ASN A 315 12.43 -18.80 15.88
C ASN A 315 11.09 -19.43 16.30
N THR A 316 11.14 -20.60 16.94
CA THR A 316 9.94 -21.36 17.35
C THR A 316 9.06 -20.64 18.38
N ASP A 317 9.64 -19.69 19.12
CA ASP A 317 8.88 -18.91 20.10
C ASP A 317 8.07 -17.80 19.45
N SER A 318 8.48 -17.35 18.27
CA SER A 318 7.82 -16.28 17.51
C SER A 318 6.85 -16.81 16.44
N LEU A 319 7.06 -18.04 15.97
CA LEU A 319 6.27 -18.65 14.90
C LEU A 319 5.11 -19.51 15.44
N LEU A 320 3.99 -19.49 14.73
CA LEU A 320 2.88 -20.45 14.90
C LEU A 320 3.08 -21.71 14.06
N VAL A 321 3.97 -21.67 13.06
CA VAL A 321 4.36 -22.83 12.25
C VAL A 321 5.60 -23.52 12.83
N ARG A 322 5.73 -24.83 12.57
CA ARG A 322 6.83 -25.66 13.12
C ARG A 322 8.15 -25.53 12.36
N SER A 323 8.14 -24.95 11.16
CA SER A 323 9.31 -24.86 10.29
C SER A 323 9.22 -23.64 9.39
N THR A 324 10.38 -23.04 9.09
CA THR A 324 10.55 -21.98 8.11
C THR A 324 10.64 -22.53 6.68
N ASN A 325 10.60 -23.86 6.48
CA ASN A 325 10.71 -24.49 5.15
C ASN A 325 9.33 -24.81 4.54
N LEU A 326 8.32 -24.03 4.90
CA LEU A 326 6.95 -24.19 4.44
C LEU A 326 6.60 -23.08 3.45
N LYS A 327 5.60 -23.35 2.62
CA LYS A 327 5.01 -22.35 1.72
C LYS A 327 4.47 -21.12 2.48
N ASN A 328 3.89 -21.35 3.65
CA ASN A 328 3.27 -20.32 4.47
C ASN A 328 4.06 -20.12 5.77
N LEU A 329 4.22 -18.86 6.18
CA LEU A 329 4.84 -18.46 7.44
C LEU A 329 3.81 -17.70 8.26
N VAL A 330 3.63 -18.07 9.52
CA VAL A 330 2.67 -17.40 10.41
C VAL A 330 3.35 -17.07 11.73
N PHE A 331 3.26 -15.81 12.12
CA PHE A 331 3.82 -15.27 13.35
C PHE A 331 2.75 -15.16 14.44
N LYS A 332 3.16 -15.33 15.70
CA LYS A 332 2.32 -14.99 16.86
C LYS A 332 2.08 -13.47 16.91
N SER A 333 1.01 -13.05 17.58
CA SER A 333 0.79 -11.63 17.80
C SER A 333 1.86 -11.03 18.71
N GLY A 334 2.23 -9.77 18.44
CA GLY A 334 3.16 -9.00 19.26
C GLY A 334 4.64 -9.35 19.11
N VAL A 335 5.02 -10.18 18.13
CA VAL A 335 6.42 -10.58 17.93
C VAL A 335 7.26 -9.53 17.21
N LEU A 336 6.64 -8.75 16.33
CA LEU A 336 7.28 -7.58 15.74
C LEU A 336 7.40 -6.52 16.82
N GLN A 337 8.58 -5.93 16.98
CA GLN A 337 8.90 -4.99 18.05
C GLN A 337 9.68 -3.80 17.51
N GLY A 338 9.32 -2.60 17.94
CA GLY A 338 10.03 -1.37 17.60
C GLY A 338 9.57 -0.76 16.27
N SER A 339 10.28 0.27 15.84
CA SER A 339 9.99 1.03 14.63
C SER A 339 10.66 0.49 13.37
N ASP A 340 11.57 -0.47 13.53
CA ASP A 340 12.38 -0.95 12.42
C ASP A 340 11.54 -1.82 11.46
N PRO A 341 11.76 -1.71 10.15
CA PRO A 341 11.15 -2.60 9.17
C PRO A 341 11.62 -4.04 9.37
N TYR A 342 10.70 -4.98 9.20
CA TYR A 342 10.99 -6.40 9.10
C TYR A 342 10.89 -6.84 7.66
N THR A 343 12.01 -7.25 7.08
CA THR A 343 12.03 -7.81 5.72
C THR A 343 12.18 -9.32 5.80
N PHE A 344 11.19 -10.02 5.22
CA PHE A 344 11.16 -11.46 5.10
C PHE A 344 11.37 -11.87 3.66
N ARG A 345 12.24 -12.84 3.44
CA ARG A 345 12.53 -13.39 2.12
C ARG A 345 12.16 -14.86 2.06
N LEU A 346 11.37 -15.22 1.05
CA LEU A 346 11.06 -16.59 0.69
C LEU A 346 11.97 -17.04 -0.44
N TYR A 347 12.77 -18.08 -0.21
CA TYR A 347 13.47 -18.80 -1.25
C TYR A 347 12.67 -20.01 -1.72
N ALA A 348 12.80 -20.35 -3.00
CA ALA A 348 12.33 -21.62 -3.51
C ALA A 348 13.30 -22.24 -4.53
N THR A 349 13.31 -23.56 -4.62
CA THR A 349 14.04 -24.32 -5.65
C THR A 349 13.29 -25.59 -6.03
N PHE A 350 13.53 -26.06 -7.26
CA PHE A 350 13.10 -27.37 -7.74
C PHE A 350 14.13 -28.47 -7.48
N ASP A 351 15.35 -28.11 -7.08
CA ASP A 351 16.46 -29.03 -6.88
C ASP A 351 16.53 -29.53 -5.43
N GLN A 352 17.15 -30.69 -5.23
CA GLN A 352 17.37 -31.26 -3.89
C GLN A 352 18.58 -30.61 -3.21
N PHE A 353 18.50 -29.31 -2.97
CA PHE A 353 19.49 -28.63 -2.13
C PHE A 353 19.15 -28.84 -0.65
N GLU A 354 20.15 -29.21 0.15
CA GLU A 354 19.97 -29.47 1.59
C GLU A 354 20.01 -28.19 2.43
N ASN A 355 20.68 -27.14 1.95
CA ASN A 355 20.83 -25.89 2.69
C ASN A 355 20.46 -24.67 1.84
N MET A 356 19.22 -24.20 1.97
CA MET A 356 18.72 -22.96 1.38
C MET A 356 18.90 -21.74 2.30
N GLN A 357 19.50 -21.90 3.49
CA GLN A 357 19.70 -20.79 4.43
C GLN A 357 20.91 -19.91 4.07
N THR A 358 21.75 -20.36 3.13
CA THR A 358 22.86 -19.60 2.57
C THR A 358 22.54 -19.21 1.13
N PRO A 359 21.96 -18.02 0.87
CA PRO A 359 21.45 -17.65 -0.45
C PRO A 359 22.49 -17.74 -1.56
N GLN A 360 23.74 -17.42 -1.23
CA GLN A 360 24.87 -17.45 -2.16
C GLN A 360 25.16 -18.86 -2.70
N SER A 361 24.75 -19.92 -2.00
CA SER A 361 25.02 -21.30 -2.44
C SER A 361 23.98 -21.87 -3.39
N CYS A 362 22.87 -21.18 -3.64
CA CYS A 362 21.79 -21.71 -4.47
C CYS A 362 21.62 -20.91 -5.77
N LEU A 363 22.43 -21.25 -6.77
CA LEU A 363 22.43 -20.60 -8.09
C LEU A 363 21.10 -20.75 -8.85
N THR A 364 20.31 -21.78 -8.54
CA THR A 364 19.01 -22.07 -9.17
C THR A 364 17.82 -21.69 -8.28
N CYS A 365 18.06 -21.05 -7.13
CA CYS A 365 16.96 -20.59 -6.27
C CYS A 365 16.33 -19.32 -6.83
N GLY A 366 15.01 -19.28 -6.79
CA GLY A 366 14.24 -18.05 -6.89
C GLY A 366 13.97 -17.48 -5.50
N TRP A 367 13.64 -16.19 -5.42
CA TRP A 367 13.18 -15.59 -4.18
C TRP A 367 12.21 -14.44 -4.39
N ALA A 368 11.45 -14.14 -3.34
CA ALA A 368 10.62 -12.95 -3.20
C ALA A 368 10.76 -12.38 -1.79
N GLU A 369 10.59 -11.07 -1.64
CA GLU A 369 10.67 -10.33 -0.38
C GLU A 369 9.39 -9.56 -0.08
N VAL A 370 9.13 -9.43 1.22
CA VAL A 370 8.09 -8.56 1.75
C VAL A 370 8.65 -7.82 2.95
N THR A 371 8.42 -6.51 2.99
CA THR A 371 8.76 -5.67 4.14
C THR A 371 7.49 -5.26 4.86
N VAL A 372 7.47 -5.49 6.17
CA VAL A 372 6.37 -5.12 7.06
C VAL A 372 6.86 -4.23 8.18
N TYR A 373 5.95 -3.43 8.71
CA TYR A 373 6.16 -2.50 9.79
C TYR A 373 5.24 -2.87 10.94
N GLN A 374 5.72 -2.73 12.18
CA GLN A 374 4.81 -2.72 13.32
C GLN A 374 4.05 -1.40 13.33
N ASN A 375 2.73 -1.44 13.48
CA ASN A 375 1.99 -0.22 13.78
C ASN A 375 2.34 0.24 15.20
N LEU A 376 2.85 1.47 15.32
CA LEU A 376 3.26 2.04 16.59
C LEU A 376 2.07 2.71 17.27
N PRO A 377 2.05 2.82 18.61
CA PRO A 377 1.07 3.70 19.24
C PRO A 377 1.30 5.14 18.76
N PRO A 378 0.22 5.94 18.61
CA PRO A 378 0.35 7.37 18.38
C PRO A 378 1.31 8.00 19.37
N SER A 379 2.16 8.88 18.88
CA SER A 379 3.21 9.56 19.63
C SER A 379 2.91 11.06 19.72
N SER A 380 3.56 11.74 20.66
CA SER A 380 3.39 13.18 20.92
C SER A 380 1.97 13.51 21.39
N GLY A 381 1.51 14.74 21.12
CA GLY A 381 0.18 15.21 21.42
C GLY A 381 -0.10 15.50 22.89
N THR A 382 -1.29 16.05 23.13
CA THR A 382 -1.85 16.21 24.47
C THR A 382 -3.27 15.69 24.48
N LEU A 383 -3.69 15.14 25.63
CA LEU A 383 -5.07 14.77 25.89
C LEU A 383 -5.62 15.73 26.95
N SER A 384 -6.58 16.56 26.58
CA SER A 384 -7.29 17.43 27.51
C SER A 384 -8.70 16.91 27.75
N VAL A 385 -9.19 17.05 28.98
CA VAL A 385 -10.57 16.70 29.34
C VAL A 385 -11.31 17.93 29.85
N SER A 386 -12.56 18.11 29.43
CA SER A 386 -13.42 19.19 29.90
C SER A 386 -14.86 18.69 30.15
N PRO A 387 -15.44 18.90 31.34
CA PRO A 387 -14.83 19.50 32.53
C PRO A 387 -13.76 18.61 33.17
N VAL A 388 -12.92 19.16 34.06
CA VAL A 388 -11.85 18.37 34.74
C VAL A 388 -12.37 17.56 35.94
N GLU A 389 -13.59 17.84 36.40
CA GLU A 389 -14.27 17.16 37.49
C GLU A 389 -15.78 17.02 37.18
N GLY A 390 -16.44 16.05 37.81
CA GLY A 390 -17.87 15.79 37.62
C GLY A 390 -18.34 14.52 38.31
N ASP A 391 -19.66 14.31 38.30
CA ASP A 391 -20.31 13.14 38.90
C ASP A 391 -20.31 11.97 37.91
N ALA A 392 -19.95 10.78 38.43
CA ALA A 392 -19.93 9.55 37.64
C ALA A 392 -21.30 9.27 37.01
N LEU A 393 -21.29 8.91 35.73
CA LEU A 393 -22.48 8.63 34.91
C LEU A 393 -23.44 9.81 34.67
N SER A 394 -23.17 11.00 35.24
CA SER A 394 -24.03 12.18 35.08
C SER A 394 -23.34 13.32 34.33
N THR A 395 -22.04 13.54 34.57
CA THR A 395 -21.30 14.60 33.90
C THR A 395 -20.73 14.06 32.58
N PRO A 396 -21.09 14.65 31.42
CA PRO A 396 -20.43 14.33 30.17
C PRO A 396 -19.03 14.96 30.15
N PHE A 397 -18.03 14.17 29.80
CA PHE A 397 -16.65 14.63 29.66
C PHE A 397 -16.29 14.67 28.17
N LEU A 398 -15.84 15.82 27.68
CA LEU A 398 -15.24 15.95 26.36
C LEU A 398 -13.74 15.63 26.47
N LEU A 399 -13.30 14.57 25.80
CA LEU A 399 -11.89 14.26 25.63
C LEU A 399 -11.43 14.84 24.29
N THR A 400 -10.36 15.63 24.31
CA THR A 400 -9.77 16.22 23.10
C THR A 400 -8.31 15.82 23.02
N ALA A 401 -7.96 15.11 21.94
CA ALA A 401 -6.60 14.72 21.61
C ALA A 401 -6.07 15.68 20.53
N THR A 402 -5.09 16.51 20.86
CA THR A 402 -4.44 17.45 19.92
C THR A 402 -3.01 17.03 19.64
N GLU A 403 -2.50 17.32 18.44
CA GLU A 403 -1.09 17.15 18.05
C GLU A 403 -0.54 15.70 18.15
N TRP A 404 -1.41 14.69 18.24
CA TRP A 404 -0.99 13.30 18.15
C TRP A 404 -0.54 12.98 16.72
N VAL A 405 0.63 12.36 16.62
CA VAL A 405 1.26 11.94 15.36
C VAL A 405 1.32 10.42 15.34
N ASP A 406 0.93 9.81 14.23
CA ASP A 406 1.08 8.36 14.04
C ASP A 406 2.37 8.04 13.26
N PRO A 407 3.44 7.56 13.91
CA PRO A 407 4.70 7.26 13.25
C PRO A 407 4.73 5.85 12.62
N PRO A 408 5.60 5.61 11.63
CA PRO A 408 6.42 6.58 10.90
C PRO A 408 5.68 7.26 9.74
N PHE A 409 6.11 8.49 9.40
CA PHE A 409 5.69 9.23 8.21
C PHE A 409 6.29 8.58 6.93
N PRO A 410 5.60 8.55 5.78
CA PRO A 410 4.40 9.32 5.42
C PRO A 410 3.06 8.57 5.61
N GLN A 411 2.17 9.23 6.35
CA GLN A 411 0.69 9.15 6.41
C GLN A 411 -0.03 8.07 5.57
N ASP A 412 -0.37 6.93 6.18
CA ASP A 412 -1.45 6.04 5.69
C ASP A 412 -2.44 5.59 6.79
N ASP A 413 -2.19 5.83 8.08
CA ASP A 413 -2.96 5.22 9.18
C ASP A 413 -4.12 6.08 9.74
N TYR A 414 -4.57 7.11 9.01
CA TYR A 414 -5.74 7.91 9.44
C TYR A 414 -7.06 7.37 8.87
N PRO A 415 -8.14 7.26 9.67
CA PRO A 415 -8.27 7.76 11.04
C PRO A 415 -7.83 6.76 12.12
N LEU A 416 -7.22 7.29 13.18
CA LEU A 416 -6.94 6.55 14.41
C LEU A 416 -8.23 5.92 14.96
N THR A 417 -8.27 4.60 15.07
CA THR A 417 -9.37 3.88 15.72
C THR A 417 -8.99 3.60 17.18
N TYR A 418 -9.75 4.19 18.10
CA TYR A 418 -9.65 3.88 19.53
C TYR A 418 -10.72 2.85 19.85
N THR A 419 -10.32 1.63 20.23
CA THR A 419 -11.23 0.59 20.73
C THR A 419 -11.19 0.49 22.24
#